data_AF-A0A9X4RD08-F1
#
_entry.id   AF-A0A9X4RD08-F1
#
_cell.length_a   1.000
_cell.length_b   1.000
_cell.length_c   1.000
_cell.angle_alpha   90.00
_cell.angle_beta   90.00
_cell.angle_gamma   90.00
#
_symmetry.space_group_name_H-M   'P 1'
#
loop_
_entity.id
_entity.type
_entity.pdbx_description
1 polymer ?
#
loop_
_entity_poly.entity_id
_entity_poly.type
_entity_poly.pdbx_seq_one_letter_code
_entity_poly.pdbx_strand_id
1 'polypeptide(L)'
;MLIFGEPYDAGNGAVVITVARRTWPGRSEHPVGIYTVRSDSTTWTPAADSDRIALVGVCTGFVAALIGTLAVLRRPPWPEMTERTMVALAHARIAESRHR
;
A
#
# COMPACT_ATOMS: atom_id res chain seq x y z
N MET A 1 -7.02 -24.27 -6.88
CA MET A 1 -7.76 -24.54 -8.13
C MET A 1 -8.84 -23.48 -8.31
N LEU A 2 -9.05 -23.01 -9.54
CA LEU A 2 -10.19 -22.14 -9.87
C LEU A 2 -11.43 -23.01 -10.10
N ILE A 3 -12.56 -22.55 -9.60
CA ILE A 3 -13.86 -23.21 -9.69
C ILE A 3 -14.78 -22.21 -10.36
N PHE A 4 -15.42 -22.63 -11.45
CA PHE A 4 -16.43 -21.84 -12.13
C PHE A 4 -17.79 -22.33 -11.65
N GLY A 5 -18.62 -21.41 -11.19
CA GLY A 5 -20.00 -21.71 -10.80
C GLY A 5 -20.87 -21.93 -12.03
N GLU A 6 -22.08 -22.44 -11.79
CA GLU A 6 -23.09 -22.62 -12.85
C GLU A 6 -23.41 -21.27 -13.50
N PRO A 7 -23.34 -21.17 -14.85
CA PRO A 7 -23.73 -19.96 -15.55
C PRO A 7 -25.19 -19.63 -15.27
N TYR A 8 -25.46 -18.42 -14.79
CA TYR A 8 -26.82 -17.94 -14.59
C TYR A 8 -27.17 -16.88 -15.63
N ASP A 9 -28.33 -17.01 -16.25
CA ASP A 9 -28.87 -15.98 -17.14
C ASP A 9 -29.47 -14.87 -16.27
N ALA A 10 -28.96 -13.65 -16.41
CA ALA A 10 -29.43 -12.48 -15.67
C ALA A 10 -30.73 -11.88 -16.24
N GLY A 11 -31.28 -12.45 -17.32
CA GLY A 11 -32.57 -12.04 -17.93
C GLY A 11 -32.49 -10.79 -18.80
N ASN A 12 -31.32 -10.15 -18.89
CA ASN A 12 -31.06 -8.95 -19.69
C ASN A 12 -30.12 -9.25 -20.88
N GLY A 13 -30.07 -10.51 -21.33
CA GLY A 13 -29.14 -10.98 -22.36
C GLY A 13 -27.68 -11.04 -21.89
N ALA A 14 -27.44 -11.03 -20.57
CA ALA A 14 -26.13 -11.29 -19.99
C ALA A 14 -26.14 -12.61 -19.22
N VAL A 15 -25.10 -13.41 -19.44
CA VAL A 15 -24.81 -14.62 -18.68
C VAL A 15 -23.72 -14.29 -17.67
N VAL A 16 -23.94 -14.61 -16.41
CA VAL A 16 -22.96 -14.37 -15.37
C VAL A 16 -22.39 -15.70 -14.87
N ILE A 17 -21.07 -15.75 -14.77
CA ILE A 17 -20.31 -16.92 -14.33
C ILE A 17 -19.52 -16.50 -13.10
N THR A 18 -19.81 -17.10 -11.95
CA THR A 18 -19.06 -16.84 -10.72
C THR A 18 -17.75 -17.61 -10.72
N VAL A 19 -16.70 -17.00 -10.19
CA VAL A 19 -15.37 -17.62 -10.11
C VAL A 19 -14.93 -17.62 -8.65
N ALA A 20 -14.63 -18.81 -8.15
CA ALA A 20 -14.08 -19.01 -6.82
C ALA A 20 -12.71 -19.68 -6.90
N ARG A 21 -11.91 -19.49 -5.86
CA ARG A 21 -10.63 -20.17 -5.68
C ARG A 21 -10.70 -21.05 -4.44
N ARG A 22 -10.33 -22.31 -4.62
CA ARG A 22 -10.07 -23.23 -3.53
C ARG A 22 -8.56 -23.36 -3.31
N THR A 23 -8.12 -22.99 -2.11
CA THR A 23 -6.69 -22.92 -1.76
C THR A 23 -6.20 -24.18 -1.06
N TRP A 24 -6.99 -24.78 -0.16
CA TRP A 24 -6.60 -25.98 0.60
C TRP A 24 -7.80 -26.90 0.88
N PRO A 25 -7.62 -28.23 1.01
CA PRO A 25 -8.69 -29.13 1.43
C PRO A 25 -9.21 -28.73 2.82
N GLY A 26 -10.53 -28.62 2.97
CA GLY A 26 -11.18 -28.24 4.24
C GLY A 26 -11.41 -26.73 4.46
N ARG A 27 -10.86 -25.84 3.61
CA ARG A 27 -11.21 -24.41 3.62
C ARG A 27 -12.42 -24.12 2.73
N SER A 28 -13.20 -23.11 3.12
CA SER A 28 -14.27 -22.54 2.30
C SER A 28 -13.70 -21.97 0.99
N GLU A 29 -14.53 -22.00 -0.04
CA GLU A 29 -14.20 -21.40 -1.34
C GLU A 29 -14.19 -19.89 -1.21
N HIS A 30 -13.13 -19.25 -1.71
CA HIS A 30 -13.01 -17.79 -1.68
C HIS A 30 -13.48 -17.21 -3.01
N PRO A 31 -14.47 -16.30 -3.02
CA PRO A 31 -14.91 -15.65 -4.24
C PRO A 31 -13.75 -14.81 -4.81
N VAL A 32 -13.51 -14.96 -6.12
CA VAL A 32 -12.46 -14.25 -6.86
C VAL A 32 -13.09 -13.13 -7.69
N GLY A 33 -14.27 -13.37 -8.24
CA GLY A 33 -14.99 -12.40 -9.05
C GLY A 33 -16.08 -13.06 -9.89
N ILE A 34 -16.62 -12.28 -10.82
CA ILE A 34 -17.65 -12.71 -11.76
C ILE A 34 -17.25 -12.32 -13.18
N TYR A 35 -17.52 -13.20 -14.14
CA TYR A 35 -17.57 -12.84 -15.54
C TYR A 35 -19.00 -12.52 -15.94
N THR A 36 -19.20 -11.39 -16.60
CA THR A 36 -20.46 -11.02 -17.23
C THR A 36 -20.25 -11.10 -18.74
N VAL A 37 -20.85 -12.10 -19.38
CA VAL A 37 -20.78 -12.35 -20.82
C VAL A 37 -22.06 -11.83 -21.45
N ARG A 38 -21.93 -10.94 -22.44
CA ARG A 38 -23.00 -10.44 -23.31
C ARG A 38 -22.70 -10.85 -24.75
N SER A 39 -23.66 -10.69 -25.65
CA SER A 39 -23.48 -10.98 -27.08
C SER A 39 -22.34 -10.21 -27.75
N ASP A 40 -22.00 -9.03 -27.23
CA ASP A 40 -21.01 -8.11 -27.81
C ASP A 40 -19.70 -8.01 -27.00
N SER A 41 -19.72 -8.41 -25.73
CA SER A 41 -18.68 -8.07 -24.78
C SER A 41 -18.57 -9.09 -23.65
N THR A 42 -17.39 -9.19 -23.06
CA THR A 42 -17.15 -9.96 -21.84
C THR A 42 -16.44 -9.05 -20.84
N THR A 43 -17.03 -8.87 -19.67
CA THR A 43 -16.49 -8.02 -18.60
C THR A 43 -16.13 -8.89 -17.40
N TRP A 44 -14.96 -8.63 -16.84
CA TRP A 44 -14.51 -9.23 -15.57
C TRP A 44 -14.71 -8.23 -14.42
N THR A 45 -15.40 -8.67 -13.38
CA THR A 45 -15.58 -7.88 -12.16
C THR A 45 -14.96 -8.64 -10.98
N PRO A 46 -13.82 -8.18 -10.43
CA PRO A 46 -13.17 -8.85 -9.31
C PRO A 46 -13.98 -8.68 -8.01
N ALA A 47 -13.99 -9.72 -7.17
CA ALA A 47 -14.51 -9.67 -5.80
C ALA A 47 -13.43 -9.13 -4.84
N ALA A 48 -12.87 -7.96 -5.17
CA ALA A 48 -11.84 -7.31 -4.39
C ALA A 48 -12.48 -6.24 -3.47
N ASP A 49 -12.10 -6.25 -2.19
CA ASP A 49 -12.47 -5.20 -1.24
C ASP A 49 -11.43 -4.07 -1.32
N SER A 50 -11.75 -3.04 -2.12
CA SER A 50 -10.90 -1.86 -2.32
C SER A 50 -10.66 -1.10 -1.03
N ASP A 51 -11.66 -1.05 -0.14
CA ASP A 51 -11.60 -0.27 1.08
C ASP A 51 -10.63 -0.91 2.07
N ARG A 52 -10.64 -2.24 2.17
CA ARG A 52 -9.64 -2.98 2.94
C ARG A 52 -8.23 -2.80 2.40
N ILE A 53 -8.05 -2.83 1.08
CA ILE A 53 -6.73 -2.61 0.47
C ILE A 53 -6.25 -1.20 0.77
N ALA A 54 -7.13 -0.20 0.62
CA ALA A 54 -6.84 1.20 0.94
C ALA A 54 -6.49 1.37 2.42
N LEU A 55 -7.24 0.74 3.32
CA LEU A 55 -6.99 0.78 4.76
C LEU A 55 -5.60 0.23 5.11
N VAL A 56 -5.20 -0.91 4.53
CA VAL A 56 -3.86 -1.48 4.75
C VAL A 56 -2.77 -0.52 4.25
N GLY A 57 -2.96 0.10 3.08
CA GLY A 57 -2.04 1.09 2.55
C GLY A 57 -1.91 2.32 3.46
N VAL A 58 -3.04 2.85 3.92
CA VAL A 58 -3.11 4.00 4.83
C VAL A 58 -2.44 3.68 6.17
N CYS A 59 -2.78 2.55 6.82
CA CYS A 59 -2.16 2.14 8.07
C CYS A 59 -0.64 1.97 7.93
N THR A 60 -0.18 1.37 6.84
CA THR A 60 1.26 1.19 6.59
C THR A 60 1.96 2.54 6.41
N GLY A 61 1.35 3.46 5.64
CA GLY A 61 1.85 4.82 5.47
C GLY A 61 1.91 5.60 6.78
N PHE A 62 0.87 5.48 7.63
CA PHE A 62 0.84 6.09 8.96
C PHE A 62 1.95 5.56 9.87
N VAL A 63 2.18 4.25 9.89
CA VAL A 63 3.27 3.64 10.67
C VAL A 63 4.63 4.12 10.16
N ALA A 64 4.83 4.17 8.85
CA ALA A 64 6.06 4.67 8.25
C ALA A 64 6.31 6.15 8.61
N ALA A 65 5.27 6.99 8.51
CA ALA A 65 5.34 8.41 8.88
C ALA A 65 5.62 8.60 10.38
N LEU A 66 5.00 7.80 11.23
CA LEU A 66 5.24 7.79 12.67
C LEU A 66 6.71 7.45 12.98
N ILE A 67 7.22 6.37 12.40
CA ILE A 67 8.62 5.94 12.61
C ILE A 67 9.58 6.99 12.08
N GLY A 68 9.33 7.56 10.89
CA GLY A 68 10.15 8.62 10.33
C GLY A 68 10.19 9.87 11.22
N THR A 69 9.04 10.28 11.74
CA THR A 69 8.94 11.42 12.68
C THR A 69 9.67 11.12 13.98
N LEU A 70 9.49 9.92 14.55
CA LEU A 70 10.21 9.48 15.75
C LEU A 70 11.71 9.41 15.53
N ALA A 71 12.16 8.99 14.35
CA ALA A 71 13.58 8.96 14.00
C ALA A 71 14.16 10.37 14.01
N VAL A 72 13.46 11.33 13.38
CA VAL A 72 13.86 12.75 13.37
C VAL A 72 13.85 13.34 14.78
N LEU A 73 12.87 13.01 15.62
CA LEU A 73 12.84 13.49 17.02
C LEU A 73 13.94 12.87 17.88
N ARG A 74 14.25 11.58 17.69
CA ARG A 74 15.23 10.86 18.51
C ARG A 74 16.67 11.19 18.14
N ARG A 75 16.94 11.34 16.85
CA ARG A 75 18.24 11.72 16.31
C ARG A 75 17.99 12.71 15.19
N PRO A 76 17.85 14.00 15.55
CA PRO A 76 17.69 15.02 14.54
C PRO A 76 18.79 14.90 13.49
N PRO A 77 18.47 14.98 12.19
CA PRO A 77 19.46 14.91 11.14
C PRO A 77 20.38 16.13 11.12
N TRP A 78 20.04 17.18 11.87
CA TRP A 78 20.88 18.36 12.03
C TRP A 78 21.90 18.16 13.17
N PRO A 79 23.06 18.85 13.08
CA PRO A 79 24.07 18.81 14.12
C PRO A 79 23.50 19.26 15.47
N GLU A 80 23.96 18.65 16.55
CA GLU A 80 23.65 19.08 17.92
C GLU A 80 24.02 20.56 18.09
N MET A 81 23.01 21.43 18.19
CA MET A 81 23.16 22.89 18.34
C MET A 81 23.54 23.27 19.77
N THR A 82 24.51 22.56 20.35
CA THR A 82 25.08 22.93 21.65
C THR A 82 26.03 24.12 21.48
N GLU A 83 26.17 24.95 22.51
CA GLU A 83 27.12 26.07 22.56
C GLU A 83 28.53 25.65 22.10
N ARG A 84 29.01 24.49 22.56
CA ARG A 84 30.32 23.94 22.17
C ARG A 84 30.44 23.69 20.67
N THR A 85 29.41 23.11 20.06
CA THR A 85 29.38 22.83 18.61
C THR A 85 29.36 24.13 17.82
N MET A 86 28.58 25.11 18.26
CA MET A 86 28.49 26.44 17.64
C MET A 86 29.81 27.20 17.72
N VAL A 87 30.48 27.19 18.87
CA VAL A 87 31.82 27.79 19.06
C VAL A 87 32.85 27.09 18.18
N ALA A 88 32.88 25.75 18.14
CA ALA A 88 33.80 25.00 17.28
C ALA A 88 33.59 25.33 15.79
N LEU A 89 32.33 25.43 15.34
CA LEU A 89 31.99 25.85 13.98
C LEU A 89 32.45 27.28 13.68
N ALA A 90 32.26 28.22 14.61
CA ALA A 90 32.68 29.61 14.46
C ALA A 90 34.22 29.71 14.34
N HIS A 91 34.96 28.98 15.17
CA HIS A 91 36.42 28.93 15.11
C HIS A 91 36.92 28.33 13.78
N ALA A 92 36.30 27.24 13.31
CA ALA A 92 36.63 26.65 12.02
C ALA A 92 36.41 27.62 10.86
N ARG A 93 35.30 28.36 10.88
CA ARG A 93 35.00 29.40 9.87
C ARG A 93 36.00 30.55 9.87
N ILE A 94 36.42 31.00 11.05
CA ILE A 94 37.43 32.06 11.18
C ILE A 94 38.79 31.58 10.65
N ALA A 95 39.20 30.36 10.99
CA ALA A 95 40.44 29.78 10.47
C ALA A 95 40.44 29.70 8.94
N GLU A 96 39.35 29.22 8.35
CA GLU A 96 39.19 29.12 6.89
C GLU A 96 39.25 30.50 6.21
N SER A 97 38.63 31.53 6.80
CA SER A 97 38.69 32.90 6.28
C SER A 97 40.07 33.54 6.34
N ARG A 98 40.95 33.08 7.25
CA ARG A 98 42.31 33.60 7.41
C ARG A 98 43.29 32.98 6.41
N HIS A 99 42.96 31.83 5.84
CA HIS A 99 43.75 31.14 4.81
C HIS A 99 43.37 31.55 3.39
N ARG A 100 42.33 32.38 3.21
CA ARG A 100 41.86 32.89 1.93
C ARG A 100 42.26 34.34 1.74
#